data_AF-A0A3S1EMM8-F1
#
_entry.id   AF-A0A3S1EMM8-F1
#
_cell.length_a   1.000
_cell.length_b   1.000
_cell.length_c   1.000
_cell.angle_alpha   90.00
_cell.angle_beta   90.00
_cell.angle_gamma   90.00
#
_symmetry.space_group_name_H-M   'P 1'
#
loop_
_entity.id
_entity.type
_entity.pdbx_description
1 polymer ?
#
loop_
_entity_poly.entity_id
_entity_poly.type
_entity_poly.pdbx_seq_one_letter_code
_entity_poly.pdbx_strand_id
1 'polypeptide(L)'
;MAIRPAEQLIHKAAWLYYAHGLRQDQVASQLNISRASVAMYLRKARETGIVNISTSTQLFTDDVLARKLEDALSLDAVWIAPENDHIADPSTEIAVLAASVFLELVKKGDRVGVAWGRT
;
A
#
# COMPACT_ATOMS: atom_id res chain seq x y z
N MET A 1 16.41 5.16 -29.49
CA MET A 1 17.02 5.56 -28.20
C MET A 1 17.82 4.36 -27.69
N ALA A 2 19.15 4.46 -27.61
CA ALA A 2 19.99 3.33 -27.20
C ALA A 2 19.84 3.11 -25.68
N ILE A 3 19.39 1.92 -25.28
CA ILE A 3 19.28 1.56 -23.87
C ILE A 3 20.70 1.52 -23.30
N ARG A 4 20.97 2.33 -22.27
CA ARG A 4 22.30 2.36 -21.67
C ARG A 4 22.54 1.06 -20.89
N PRO A 5 23.77 0.51 -20.88
CA PRO A 5 24.07 -0.73 -20.14
C PRO A 5 23.66 -0.67 -18.66
N ALA A 6 23.78 0.50 -18.03
CA ALA A 6 23.33 0.72 -16.66
C ALA A 6 21.79 0.63 -16.49
N GLU A 7 21.01 1.08 -17.47
CA GLU A 7 19.55 0.97 -17.45
C GLU A 7 19.10 -0.50 -17.58
N GLN A 8 19.84 -1.32 -18.34
CA GLN A 8 19.56 -2.75 -18.44
C GLN A 8 19.76 -3.47 -17.09
N LEU A 9 20.80 -3.13 -16.33
CA LEU A 9 21.04 -3.70 -14.99
C LEU A 9 19.95 -3.27 -14.00
N ILE A 10 19.55 -1.99 -14.05
CA ILE A 10 18.46 -1.46 -13.21
C ILE A 10 17.14 -2.17 -13.53
N HIS A 11 16.80 -2.28 -14.81
CA HIS A 11 15.62 -3.01 -15.27
C HIS A 11 15.66 -4.47 -14.82
N LYS A 12 16.78 -5.17 -15.00
CA LYS A 12 16.89 -6.60 -14.66
C LYS A 12 16.80 -6.84 -13.15
N ALA A 13 17.42 -5.99 -12.33
CA ALA A 13 17.28 -6.04 -10.88
C ALA A 13 15.82 -5.83 -10.43
N ALA A 14 15.15 -4.85 -11.03
CA ALA A 14 13.75 -4.57 -10.75
C ALA A 14 12.81 -5.69 -11.20
N TRP A 15 13.07 -6.29 -12.36
CA TRP A 15 12.29 -7.41 -12.88
C TRP A 15 12.40 -8.65 -11.99
N LEU A 16 13.62 -9.01 -11.56
CA LEU A 16 13.82 -10.13 -10.63
C LEU A 16 13.15 -9.88 -9.27
N TYR A 17 13.19 -8.66 -8.75
CA TYR A 17 12.60 -8.33 -7.46
C TYR A 17 11.07 -8.26 -7.51
N TYR A 18 10.51 -7.43 -8.41
CA TYR A 18 9.07 -7.15 -8.44
C TYR A 18 8.26 -8.18 -9.20
N ALA A 19 8.75 -8.66 -10.36
CA ALA A 19 7.99 -9.60 -11.19
C ALA A 19 8.20 -11.06 -10.77
N HIS A 20 9.41 -11.41 -10.30
CA HIS A 20 9.73 -12.78 -9.87
C HIS A 20 9.71 -12.98 -8.35
N GLY A 21 9.51 -11.91 -7.56
CA GLY A 21 9.38 -12.00 -6.11
C GLY A 21 10.67 -12.41 -5.38
N LEU A 22 11.84 -12.28 -6.03
CA LEU A 22 13.10 -12.59 -5.37
C LEU A 22 13.39 -11.55 -4.28
N ARG A 23 13.98 -12.00 -3.17
CA ARG A 23 14.54 -11.10 -2.17
C ARG A 23 15.78 -10.40 -2.72
N GLN A 24 16.11 -9.22 -2.17
CA GLN A 24 17.26 -8.42 -2.63
C GLN A 24 18.60 -9.17 -2.57
N ASP A 25 18.80 -10.06 -1.61
CA ASP A 25 19.99 -10.90 -1.50
C ASP A 25 20.05 -11.99 -2.59
N GLN A 26 18.90 -12.53 -3.00
CA GLN A 26 18.83 -13.47 -4.13
C GLN A 26 19.11 -12.76 -5.46
N VAL A 27 18.55 -11.55 -5.65
CA VAL A 27 18.83 -10.69 -6.81
C VAL A 27 20.31 -10.33 -6.87
N ALA A 28 20.91 -9.98 -5.72
CA ALA A 28 22.33 -9.66 -5.60
C ALA A 28 23.22 -10.82 -6.08
N SER A 29 22.95 -12.03 -5.60
CA SER A 29 23.66 -13.25 -6.02
C SER A 29 23.50 -13.53 -7.51
N GLN A 30 22.29 -13.36 -8.07
CA GLN A 30 22.02 -13.67 -9.47
C GLN A 30 22.65 -12.66 -10.45
N LEU A 31 22.75 -11.40 -10.03
CA LEU A 31 23.37 -10.33 -10.83
C LEU A 31 24.85 -10.12 -10.51
N ASN A 32 25.41 -10.87 -9.56
CA ASN A 32 26.79 -10.76 -9.08
C ASN A 32 27.15 -9.31 -8.66
N ILE A 33 26.27 -8.70 -7.86
CA ILE A 33 26.43 -7.35 -7.31
C ILE A 33 26.13 -7.33 -5.81
N SER A 34 26.46 -6.24 -5.13
CA SER A 34 26.15 -6.11 -3.70
C SER A 34 24.65 -5.90 -3.45
N ARG A 35 24.17 -6.32 -2.27
CA ARG A 35 22.80 -6.00 -1.81
C ARG A 35 22.53 -4.49 -1.78
N ALA A 36 23.54 -3.68 -1.43
CA ALA A 36 23.43 -2.22 -1.47
C ALA A 36 23.23 -1.69 -2.90
N SER A 37 23.92 -2.27 -3.88
CA SER A 37 23.72 -1.96 -5.30
C SER A 37 22.31 -2.31 -5.78
N VAL A 38 21.77 -3.47 -5.36
CA VAL A 38 20.38 -3.84 -5.65
C VAL A 38 19.41 -2.80 -5.07
N ALA A 39 19.57 -2.43 -3.80
CA ALA A 39 18.72 -1.41 -3.18
C ALA A 39 18.79 -0.05 -3.92
N MET A 40 19.99 0.37 -4.31
CA MET A 40 20.19 1.58 -5.13
C MET A 40 19.48 1.46 -6.49
N TYR A 41 19.59 0.33 -7.18
CA TYR A 41 18.97 0.11 -8.48
C TYR A 41 17.44 0.07 -8.39
N LEU A 42 16.87 -0.58 -7.37
CA LEU A 42 15.42 -0.58 -7.14
C LEU A 42 14.89 0.83 -6.82
N ARG A 43 15.68 1.65 -6.11
CA ARG A 43 15.34 3.06 -5.90
C ARG A 43 15.36 3.83 -7.22
N LYS A 44 16.44 3.68 -7.99
CA LYS A 44 16.57 4.36 -9.28
C LYS A 44 15.50 3.94 -10.28
N ALA A 45 15.13 2.66 -10.31
CA ALA A 45 14.07 2.15 -11.16
C ALA A 45 12.72 2.85 -10.91
N ARG A 46 12.42 3.16 -9.64
CA ARG A 46 11.23 3.93 -9.25
C ARG A 46 11.37 5.41 -9.60
N GLU A 47 12.51 6.03 -9.29
CA GLU A 47 12.78 7.44 -9.56
C GLU A 47 12.75 7.77 -11.06
N THR A 48 13.22 6.85 -11.92
CA THR A 48 13.29 7.07 -13.38
C THR A 48 12.11 6.47 -14.14
N GLY A 49 11.07 5.97 -13.44
CA GLY A 49 9.88 5.39 -14.08
C GLY A 49 10.11 4.10 -14.85
N ILE A 50 11.24 3.40 -14.63
CA ILE A 50 11.47 2.04 -15.16
C ILE A 50 10.49 1.05 -14.50
N VAL A 51 10.10 1.32 -13.25
CA VAL A 51 9.01 0.64 -12.55
C VAL A 51 7.98 1.66 -12.14
N ASN A 52 6.74 1.42 -12.56
CA ASN A 52 5.55 2.10 -12.05
C ASN A 52 4.74 1.10 -11.24
N ILE A 53 4.47 1.44 -9.99
CA ILE A 53 3.60 0.62 -9.13
C ILE A 53 2.21 1.24 -9.22
N SER A 54 1.28 0.53 -9.85
CA SER A 54 -0.13 0.88 -9.86
C SER A 54 -0.86 0.06 -8.81
N THR A 55 -1.45 0.73 -7.84
CA THR A 55 -2.41 0.12 -6.90
C THR A 55 -3.83 0.33 -7.44
N SER A 56 -4.80 -0.41 -6.91
CA SER A 56 -6.23 -0.18 -7.19
C SER A 56 -6.56 1.31 -6.98
N THR A 57 -7.07 1.98 -8.01
CA THR A 57 -7.42 3.42 -7.98
C THR A 57 -8.47 3.72 -6.90
N GLN A 58 -9.34 2.76 -6.62
CA GLN A 58 -10.40 2.88 -5.63
C GLN A 58 -9.83 2.87 -4.22
N LEU A 59 -8.96 1.90 -3.91
CA LEU A 59 -8.23 1.85 -2.64
C LEU A 59 -7.32 3.09 -2.46
N PHE A 60 -6.66 3.54 -3.53
CA PHE A 60 -5.75 4.68 -3.46
C PHE A 60 -6.45 6.03 -3.22
N THR A 61 -7.65 6.24 -3.78
CA THR A 61 -8.40 7.50 -3.58
C THR A 61 -8.86 7.63 -2.14
N ASP A 62 -9.38 6.52 -1.58
CA ASP A 62 -9.83 6.43 -0.21
C ASP A 62 -8.65 6.58 0.77
N ASP A 63 -7.51 5.94 0.50
CA ASP A 63 -6.30 6.06 1.31
C ASP A 63 -5.76 7.51 1.34
N VAL A 64 -5.77 8.21 0.19
CA VAL A 64 -5.33 9.62 0.12
C VAL A 64 -6.29 10.54 0.87
N LEU A 65 -7.59 10.33 0.76
CA LEU A 65 -8.58 11.12 1.48
C LEU A 65 -8.51 10.84 3.00
N ALA A 66 -8.36 9.58 3.40
CA ALA A 66 -8.15 9.19 4.78
C ALA A 66 -6.94 9.91 5.37
N ARG A 67 -5.80 9.89 4.66
CA ARG A 67 -4.58 10.57 5.11
C ARG A 67 -4.75 12.08 5.25
N LYS A 68 -5.45 12.72 4.31
CA LYS A 68 -5.75 14.15 4.40
C LYS A 68 -6.61 14.48 5.61
N LEU A 69 -7.58 13.61 5.96
CA LEU A 69 -8.41 13.78 7.15
C LEU A 69 -7.64 13.56 8.44
N GLU A 70 -6.75 12.55 8.49
CA GLU A 70 -5.81 12.34 9.60
C GLU A 70 -5.01 13.61 9.89
N ASP A 71 -4.36 14.16 8.85
CA ASP A 71 -3.50 15.35 8.98
C ASP A 71 -4.32 16.60 9.35
N ALA A 72 -5.50 16.79 8.73
CA ALA A 72 -6.32 17.99 8.96
C ALA A 72 -7.02 18.01 10.33
N LEU A 73 -7.39 16.83 10.85
CA LEU A 73 -8.15 16.69 12.09
C LEU A 73 -7.31 16.16 13.25
N SER A 74 -6.03 15.86 13.04
CA SER A 74 -5.12 15.26 14.03
C SER A 74 -5.68 13.95 14.60
N LEU A 75 -6.18 13.08 13.73
CA LEU A 75 -6.69 11.76 14.09
C LEU A 75 -5.59 10.70 13.96
N ASP A 76 -5.63 9.68 14.82
CA ASP A 76 -4.65 8.58 14.79
C ASP A 76 -4.79 7.71 13.53
N ALA A 77 -6.02 7.53 13.05
CA ALA A 77 -6.33 6.77 11.85
C ALA A 77 -7.71 7.13 11.30
N VAL A 78 -7.86 7.06 9.97
CA VAL A 78 -9.15 7.22 9.28
C VAL A 78 -9.34 6.06 8.29
N TRP A 79 -10.57 5.53 8.23
CA TRP A 79 -10.98 4.57 7.21
C TRP A 79 -12.19 5.11 6.47
N ILE A 80 -12.25 4.85 5.16
CA ILE A 80 -13.33 5.31 4.29
C ILE A 80 -14.05 4.09 3.76
N ALA A 81 -15.36 4.03 4.01
CA ALA A 81 -16.20 3.00 3.44
C ALA A 81 -16.39 3.30 1.94
N PRO A 82 -16.15 2.33 1.04
CA PRO A 82 -16.34 2.54 -0.37
C PRO A 82 -17.81 2.82 -0.67
N GLU A 83 -18.06 3.85 -1.49
CA GLU A 83 -19.39 4.10 -2.00
C GLU A 83 -19.72 3.04 -3.07
N ASN A 84 -20.81 2.29 -2.84
CA ASN A 84 -21.26 1.25 -3.76
C ASN A 84 -22.67 1.58 -4.22
N ASP A 85 -22.79 2.13 -5.42
CA ASP A 85 -24.06 2.57 -6.04
C ASP A 85 -25.12 1.45 -6.16
N HIS A 86 -24.71 0.19 -5.97
CA HIS A 86 -25.59 -0.98 -6.00
C HIS A 86 -26.18 -1.36 -4.64
N ILE A 87 -25.74 -0.73 -3.54
CA ILE A 87 -26.22 -1.01 -2.19
C ILE A 87 -27.24 0.04 -1.78
N ALA A 88 -28.44 -0.41 -1.40
CA ALA A 88 -29.56 0.47 -1.06
C ALA A 88 -29.37 1.26 0.25
N ASP A 89 -28.54 0.77 1.18
CA ASP A 89 -28.24 1.45 2.45
C ASP A 89 -26.71 1.49 2.72
N PRO A 90 -26.08 2.66 2.56
CA PRO A 90 -24.66 2.88 2.85
C PRO A 90 -24.23 2.51 4.28
N SER A 91 -25.16 2.48 5.25
CA SER A 91 -24.85 2.07 6.63
C SER A 91 -24.32 0.64 6.74
N THR A 92 -24.65 -0.22 5.76
CA THR A 92 -24.19 -1.62 5.75
C THR A 92 -22.68 -1.71 5.57
N GLU A 93 -22.12 -0.97 4.61
CA GLU A 93 -20.67 -0.96 4.35
C GLU A 93 -19.90 -0.33 5.51
N ILE A 94 -20.46 0.75 6.09
CA ILE A 94 -19.90 1.39 7.27
C ILE A 94 -19.83 0.39 8.43
N ALA A 95 -20.90 -0.36 8.70
CA ALA A 95 -20.93 -1.33 9.78
C ALA A 95 -19.92 -2.47 9.57
N VAL A 96 -19.78 -2.97 8.34
CA VAL A 96 -18.82 -4.04 8.00
C VAL A 96 -17.39 -3.56 8.19
N LEU A 97 -17.05 -2.37 7.68
CA LEU A 97 -15.73 -1.78 7.84
C LEU A 97 -15.42 -1.45 9.31
N ALA A 98 -16.38 -0.88 10.03
CA ALA A 98 -16.21 -0.57 11.44
C ALA A 98 -15.97 -1.85 12.26
N ALA A 99 -16.68 -2.95 11.96
CA ALA A 99 -16.49 -4.23 12.63
C ALA A 99 -15.10 -4.82 12.38
N SER A 100 -14.60 -4.79 11.13
CA SER A 100 -13.27 -5.32 10.82
C SER A 100 -12.17 -4.52 11.52
N VAL A 101 -12.24 -3.20 11.47
CA VAL A 101 -11.28 -2.30 12.14
C VAL A 101 -11.35 -2.47 13.65
N PHE A 102 -12.54 -2.53 14.23
CA PHE A 102 -12.72 -2.73 15.67
C PHE A 102 -12.06 -4.02 16.16
N LEU A 103 -12.20 -5.11 15.41
CA LEU A 103 -11.59 -6.40 15.74
C LEU A 103 -10.06 -6.37 15.70
N GLU A 104 -9.45 -5.50 14.88
CA GLU A 104 -8.00 -5.30 14.84
C GLU A 104 -7.49 -4.42 15.99
N LEU A 105 -8.32 -3.46 16.44
CA LEU A 105 -7.95 -2.52 17.50
C LEU A 105 -8.11 -3.10 18.91
N VAL A 106 -9.15 -3.89 19.13
CA VAL A 106 -9.49 -4.40 20.47
C VAL A 106 -8.52 -5.47 20.94
N LYS A 107 -8.12 -5.41 22.22
CA LYS A 107 -7.22 -6.36 22.87
C LYS A 107 -7.87 -7.01 24.07
N LYS A 108 -7.31 -8.15 24.47
CA LYS A 108 -7.74 -8.84 25.70
C LYS A 108 -7.53 -7.91 26.91
N GLY A 109 -8.63 -7.60 27.60
CA GLY A 109 -8.61 -6.75 28.79
C GLY A 109 -9.17 -5.34 28.57
N ASP A 110 -9.47 -4.97 27.33
CA ASP A 110 -10.08 -3.68 27.03
C ASP A 110 -11.52 -3.60 27.55
N ARG A 111 -11.94 -2.39 27.94
CA ARG A 111 -13.33 -2.08 28.27
C ARG A 111 -13.95 -1.31 27.13
N VAL A 112 -15.03 -1.83 26.57
CA VAL A 112 -15.70 -1.25 25.40
C VAL A 112 -16.89 -0.41 25.86
N GLY A 113 -16.86 0.89 25.55
CA GLY A 113 -18.02 1.77 25.70
C GLY A 113 -18.85 1.76 24.43
N VAL A 114 -20.16 1.59 24.56
CA VAL A 114 -21.10 1.55 23.42
C VAL A 114 -22.10 2.69 23.57
N ALA A 115 -22.30 3.45 22.49
CA ALA A 115 -23.36 4.44 22.35
C ALA A 115 -24.49 3.88 21.48
N TRP A 116 -25.68 4.47 21.58
CA TRP A 116 -26.87 4.04 20.82
C TRP A 116 -27.04 4.92 19.58
N GLY A 117 -27.33 4.31 18.42
CA GLY A 117 -27.52 4.99 17.14
C GLY A 117 -28.02 4.06 16.05
N ARG A 118 -28.38 4.61 14.88
CA ARG A 118 -28.72 3.83 13.68
C ARG A 118 -27.45 3.39 12.91
N THR A 119 -26.36 4.11 13.13
CA THR A 119 -24.97 3.73 12.81
C THR A 119 -24.50 2.67 13.78
#